data_AF-A0A1E7IM81-F1
#
_entry.id   AF-A0A1E7IM81-F1
#
_cell.length_a   1.000
_cell.length_b   1.000
_cell.length_c   1.000
_cell.angle_alpha   90.00
_cell.angle_beta   90.00
_cell.angle_gamma   90.00
#
_symmetry.space_group_name_H-M   'P 1'
#
loop_
_entity.id
_entity.type
_entity.pdbx_description
1 polymer ?
#
loop_
_entity_poly.entity_id
_entity_poly.type
_entity_poly.pdbx_seq_one_letter_code
_entity_poly.pdbx_strand_id
1 'polypeptide(L)' 'MWDIMVDKTRLFLLGRDADTVVAQIANECSSFVADDEDEWVADEECSCYNCRYRRWTQESFRCMAG' A
#
# COMPACT_ATOMS: atom_id res chain seq x y z
N MET A 1 2.54 7.24 -6.41
CA MET A 1 2.14 7.25 -7.84
C MET A 1 1.71 5.84 -8.23
N TRP A 2 0.56 5.69 -8.88
CA TRP A 2 -0.06 4.39 -9.14
C TRP A 2 -0.11 4.12 -10.65
N ASP A 3 0.22 2.90 -11.05
CA ASP A 3 -0.11 2.38 -12.38
C ASP A 3 -1.34 1.48 -12.32
N ILE A 4 -2.23 1.58 -13.29
CA ILE A 4 -3.46 0.78 -13.33
C ILE A 4 -3.23 -0.41 -14.24
N MET A 5 -3.22 -1.60 -13.64
CA MET A 5 -2.99 -2.85 -14.35
C MET A 5 -4.25 -3.29 -15.11
N VAL A 6 -4.08 -4.20 -16.08
CA VAL A 6 -5.19 -4.76 -16.88
C VAL A 6 -6.26 -5.46 -16.01
N ASP A 7 -5.85 -6.03 -14.87
CA ASP A 7 -6.73 -6.65 -13.88
C ASP A 7 -7.41 -5.63 -12.93
N LYS A 8 -7.28 -4.33 -13.22
CA LYS A 8 -7.77 -3.20 -12.42
C LYS A 8 -7.12 -3.04 -11.04
N THR A 9 -6.09 -3.83 -10.72
CA THR A 9 -5.27 -3.59 -9.54
C THR A 9 -4.35 -2.39 -9.79
N ARG A 10 -3.88 -1.78 -8.70
CA ARG A 10 -2.99 -0.61 -8.79
C ARG A 10 -1.60 -0.97 -8.33
N LEU A 11 -0.59 -0.85 -9.19
CA LEU A 11 0.81 -1.06 -8.83
C LEU A 11 1.39 0.25 -8.27
N PHE A 12 2.02 0.18 -7.10
CA PHE A 12 2.76 1.33 -6.57
C PHE A 12 4.13 1.42 -7.23
N LEU A 13 4.49 2.61 -7.72
CA LEU A 13 5.68 2.78 -8.57
C LEU A 13 6.93 3.30 -7.84
N LEU A 14 6.80 3.76 -6.58
CA LEU A 14 7.92 4.36 -5.85
C LEU A 14 8.71 3.35 -4.99
N GLY A 15 8.45 2.05 -5.16
CA GLY A 15 9.20 1.01 -4.45
C GLY A 15 8.79 0.82 -3.00
N ARG A 16 9.74 0.43 -2.16
CA ARG A 16 9.55 0.07 -0.74
C ARG A 16 10.07 1.11 0.25
N ASP A 17 10.81 2.11 -0.22
CA ASP A 17 11.43 3.15 0.62
C ASP A 17 10.67 4.49 0.54
N ALA A 18 9.34 4.43 0.36
CA ALA A 18 8.49 5.61 0.13
C ALA A 18 7.48 5.81 1.27
N ASP A 19 7.90 5.57 2.52
CA ASP A 19 7.07 5.53 3.73
C ASP A 19 6.14 6.74 3.87
N THR A 20 6.71 7.95 3.76
CA THR A 20 5.94 9.20 3.83
C THR A 20 4.87 9.31 2.76
N VAL A 21 5.14 8.84 1.53
CA VAL A 21 4.19 8.91 0.42
C VAL A 21 3.07 7.88 0.62
N VAL A 22 3.39 6.65 1.03
CA VAL A 22 2.37 5.62 1.25
C VAL A 22 1.51 5.88 2.48
N ALA A 23 2.05 6.56 3.50
CA ALA A 23 1.30 7.04 4.65
C ALA A 23 0.30 8.13 4.24
N GLN A 24 0.75 9.13 3.46
CA GLN A 24 -0.14 10.17 2.94
C GLN A 24 -1.28 9.58 2.11
N ILE A 25 -0.98 8.65 1.20
CA ILE A 25 -2.00 8.00 0.38
C ILE A 25 -2.98 7.18 1.25
N ALA A 26 -2.48 6.47 2.27
CA ALA A 26 -3.34 5.70 3.16
C ALA A 26 -4.30 6.60 3.96
N ASN A 27 -3.83 7.74 4.45
CA ASN A 27 -4.64 8.71 5.18
C ASN A 27 -5.79 9.29 4.35
N GLU A 28 -5.62 9.38 3.02
CA GLU A 28 -6.66 9.83 2.09
C GLU A 28 -7.51 8.69 1.53
N CYS A 29 -7.18 7.43 1.84
CA CYS A 29 -7.80 6.25 1.24
C CYS A 29 -9.01 5.78 2.05
N SER A 30 -10.21 5.95 1.48
CA SER A 30 -11.46 5.45 2.09
C SER A 30 -11.56 3.92 2.20
N SER A 31 -10.71 3.19 1.47
CA SER A 31 -10.66 1.72 1.47
C SER A 31 -9.53 1.16 2.33
N PHE A 32 -8.79 2.02 3.05
CA PHE A 32 -7.73 1.57 3.95
C PHE A 32 -8.30 0.68 5.04
N VAL A 33 -7.63 -0.44 5.28
CA VAL A 33 -7.88 -1.32 6.41
C VAL A 33 -6.53 -1.84 6.86
N ALA A 34 -6.17 -1.55 8.11
CA ALA A 34 -4.93 -2.02 8.71
C ALA A 34 -4.84 -3.55 8.65
N ASP A 35 -3.63 -4.05 8.41
CA ASP A 35 -3.26 -5.46 8.54
C ASP A 35 -3.12 -5.84 10.02
N ASP A 36 -2.81 -7.10 10.29
CA ASP A 36 -2.37 -7.52 11.64
C ASP A 36 -1.11 -6.73 12.06
N GLU A 37 -1.08 -6.21 13.28
CA GLU A 37 0.04 -5.41 13.81
C GLU A 37 1.36 -6.18 13.76
N ASP A 38 1.34 -7.51 13.94
CA ASP A 38 2.52 -8.37 13.84
C ASP A 38 3.08 -8.47 12.40
N GLU A 39 2.30 -8.07 11.39
CA GLU A 39 2.70 -8.03 9.97
C GLU A 39 3.05 -6.62 9.46
N TRP A 40 2.97 -5.60 10.31
CA TRP A 40 3.31 -4.23 9.92
C TRP A 40 4.80 -4.10 9.64
N VAL A 41 5.13 -3.33 8.60
CA VAL A 41 6.52 -3.09 8.18
C VAL A 41 6.89 -1.61 8.18
N ALA A 42 5.90 -0.72 8.29
CA ALA A 42 6.10 0.72 8.45
C ALA A 42 5.77 1.14 9.88
N ASP A 43 6.48 2.16 10.37
CA ASP A 43 6.25 2.73 11.71
C ASP A 43 4.90 3.46 11.79
N GLU A 44 4.42 4.02 10.66
CA GLU A 44 3.11 4.65 10.60
C GLU A 44 1.97 3.62 10.55
N GLU A 45 1.10 3.63 11.56
CA GLU A 45 -0.13 2.81 11.63
C GLU A 45 -0.97 2.93 10.35
N CYS A 46 -1.22 4.16 9.89
CA CYS A 46 -1.94 4.42 8.65
C CYS A 46 -0.96 4.55 7.47
N SER A 47 -0.53 3.40 6.93
CA SER A 47 0.36 3.30 5.78
C SER A 47 -0.11 2.23 4.79
N CYS A 48 0.01 2.47 3.48
CA CYS A 48 -0.34 1.43 2.49
C CYS A 48 0.55 0.18 2.63
N TYR A 49 1.73 0.30 3.25
CA TYR A 49 2.57 -0.84 3.63
C TYR A 49 1.97 -1.71 4.74
N ASN A 50 1.11 -1.13 5.58
CA ASN A 50 0.41 -1.81 6.68
C ASN A 50 -1.06 -2.08 6.34
N CYS A 51 -1.44 -2.08 5.05
CA CYS A 51 -2.81 -2.32 4.61
C CYS A 51 -3.02 -3.78 4.18
N ARG A 52 -4.11 -4.43 4.63
CA ARG A 52 -4.47 -5.82 4.26
C ARG A 52 -4.66 -6.07 2.76
N TYR A 53 -4.95 -5.01 1.99
CA TYR A 53 -5.15 -5.08 0.55
C TYR A 53 -3.83 -5.01 -0.25
N ARG A 54 -2.70 -4.87 0.44
CA ARG A 54 -1.36 -4.89 -0.13
C ARG A 54 -0.99 -6.30 -0.60
N ARG A 55 -0.35 -6.41 -1.76
CA ARG A 55 0.33 -7.62 -2.22
C ARG A 55 1.74 -7.27 -2.67
N TRP A 56 2.73 -7.71 -1.90
CA TRP A 56 4.13 -7.44 -2.22
C TRP A 56 4.51 -8.03 -3.58
N THR A 57 5.23 -7.24 -4.37
CA THR A 57 5.99 -7.69 -5.53
C THR A 57 7.48 -7.68 -5.16
N GLN A 58 8.36 -8.10 -6.07
CA GLN A 58 9.80 -8.06 -5.80
C GLN A 58 10.30 -6.63 -5.50
N GLU A 59 9.81 -5.64 -6.24
CA GLU A 59 10.30 -4.25 -6.17
C GLU A 59 9.38 -3.30 -5.40
N SER A 60 8.09 -3.63 -5.24
CA SER A 60 7.10 -2.77 -4.57
C SER A 60 5.87 -3.59 -4.12
N PHE A 61 4.65 -3.08 -4.31
CA PHE A 61 3.41 -3.78 -3.99
C PHE A 61 2.24 -3.37 -4.90
N ARG A 62 1.21 -4.21 -4.95
CA ARG A 62 -0.08 -3.91 -5.58
C ARG A 62 -1.15 -3.65 -4.54
N CYS A 63 -2.05 -2.72 -4.82
CA CYS A 63 -3.28 -2.49 -4.09
C CYS A 63 -4.41 -3.30 -4.74
N MET A 64 -5.06 -4.14 -3.94
CA MET A 64 -6.18 -5.01 -4.34
C MET A 64 -7.57 -4.44 -3.98
N ALA A 65 -7.64 -3.21 -3.44
CA ALA A 65 -8.91 -2.57 -3.12
C ALA A 65 -9.62 -2.12 -4.41
N GLY A 66 -10.82 -2.65 -4.64
CA GLY A 66 -11.69 -2.37 -5.80
C GLY A 66 -12.80 -1.39 -5.50
#